data_AF-A0A3D0LYX0-F1
#
_entry.id   AF-A0A3D0LYX0-F1
#
_cell.length_a   1.000
_cell.length_b   1.000
_cell.length_c   1.000
_cell.angle_alpha   90.00
_cell.angle_beta   90.00
_cell.angle_gamma   90.00
#
_symmetry.space_group_name_H-M   'P 1'
#
loop_
_entity.id
_entity.type
_entity.pdbx_description
1 polymer ?
#
loop_
_entity_poly.entity_id
_entity_poly.type
_entity_poly.pdbx_seq_one_letter_code
_entity_poly.pdbx_strand_id
1 'polypeptide(L)'
;MKNTCKKKKSLLIFLVLLLVLTVGFGIWTLANPNFFSQPTNSSSKINTKRIDENGSAIDGGVKSKTQEEILKELQADQINVTDKLSSNIFFPSGKAGTEGNWTVENVETNTVAIQCEVYLGDKMIAKSVPIKPNQHIETIILSEDVDPGQYEVIAYVNYYSIDKGDYLAKAGFKITLTVQ
;
A
#
# COMPACT_ATOMS: atom_id res chain seq x y z
N MET A 1 78.02 -28.55 -7.52
CA MET A 1 78.18 -27.37 -8.41
C MET A 1 78.11 -27.81 -9.88
N LYS A 2 76.91 -27.89 -10.50
CA LYS A 2 76.72 -28.04 -11.97
C LYS A 2 75.24 -28.09 -12.47
N ASN A 3 74.25 -27.57 -11.73
CA ASN A 3 72.82 -27.64 -12.15
C ASN A 3 72.17 -26.30 -12.54
N THR A 4 72.87 -25.16 -12.42
CA THR A 4 72.33 -23.83 -12.76
C THR A 4 72.42 -23.46 -14.24
N CYS A 5 73.26 -24.15 -15.02
CA CYS A 5 73.44 -23.85 -16.45
C CYS A 5 72.35 -24.50 -17.34
N LYS A 6 71.81 -25.68 -16.97
CA LYS A 6 70.72 -26.34 -17.71
C LYS A 6 69.37 -25.63 -17.53
N LYS A 7 69.05 -25.13 -16.33
CA LYS A 7 67.79 -24.41 -16.04
C LYS A 7 67.66 -23.09 -16.81
N LYS A 8 68.74 -22.30 -16.94
CA LYS A 8 68.71 -21.04 -17.69
C LYS A 8 68.50 -21.26 -19.20
N LYS A 9 69.12 -22.30 -19.78
CA LYS A 9 68.87 -22.67 -21.19
C LYS A 9 67.43 -23.15 -21.42
N SER A 10 66.88 -23.96 -20.51
CA SER A 10 65.47 -24.40 -20.58
C SER A 10 64.48 -23.24 -20.47
N LEU A 11 64.76 -22.25 -19.62
CA LEU A 11 63.92 -21.06 -19.46
C LEU A 11 63.96 -20.15 -20.69
N LEU A 12 65.14 -20.01 -21.32
CA LEU A 12 65.32 -19.24 -22.55
C LEU A 12 64.60 -19.90 -23.75
N ILE A 13 64.63 -21.23 -23.83
CA ILE A 13 63.88 -22.00 -24.84
C ILE A 13 62.37 -21.82 -24.66
N PHE A 14 61.88 -21.86 -23.42
CA PHE A 14 60.46 -21.66 -23.13
C PHE A 14 59.99 -20.23 -23.47
N LEU A 15 60.82 -19.22 -23.19
CA LEU A 15 60.53 -17.83 -23.54
C LEU A 15 60.45 -17.62 -25.06
N VAL A 16 61.39 -18.21 -25.82
CA VAL A 16 61.37 -18.13 -27.29
C VAL A 16 60.17 -18.87 -27.87
N LEU A 17 59.82 -20.05 -27.32
CA LEU A 17 58.64 -20.79 -27.75
C LEU A 17 57.34 -20.01 -27.50
N LEU A 18 57.24 -19.33 -26.35
CA LEU A 18 56.11 -18.47 -26.01
C LEU A 18 56.00 -17.29 -26.98
N LEU A 19 57.12 -16.66 -27.34
CA LEU A 19 57.17 -15.56 -28.30
C LEU A 19 56.71 -16.01 -29.70
N VAL A 20 57.11 -17.21 -30.14
CA VAL A 20 56.69 -17.75 -31.45
C VAL A 20 55.19 -18.07 -31.45
N LEU A 21 54.65 -18.58 -30.34
CA LEU A 21 53.22 -18.85 -30.18
C LEU A 21 52.37 -17.58 -30.24
N THR A 22 52.80 -16.49 -29.60
CA THR A 22 52.03 -15.22 -29.61
C THR A 22 52.04 -14.56 -30.98
N VAL A 23 53.17 -14.60 -31.70
CA VAL A 23 53.27 -14.07 -33.07
C VAL A 23 52.44 -14.93 -34.02
N GLY A 24 52.51 -16.27 -33.91
CA GLY A 24 51.68 -17.17 -34.71
C GLY A 24 50.18 -16.97 -34.48
N PHE A 25 49.78 -16.78 -33.20
CA PHE A 25 48.39 -16.50 -32.84
C PHE A 25 47.93 -15.14 -33.38
N GLY A 26 48.77 -14.11 -33.32
CA GLY A 26 48.45 -12.78 -33.88
C GLY A 26 48.28 -12.78 -35.41
N ILE A 27 49.07 -13.57 -36.14
CA ILE A 27 48.91 -13.72 -37.59
C ILE A 27 47.63 -14.51 -37.91
N TRP A 28 47.31 -15.52 -37.12
CA TRP A 28 46.09 -16.32 -37.31
C TRP A 28 44.80 -15.52 -37.04
N THR A 29 44.78 -14.62 -36.04
CA THR A 29 43.63 -13.74 -35.78
C THR A 29 43.41 -12.69 -36.87
N LEU A 30 44.48 -12.21 -37.53
CA LEU A 30 44.38 -11.33 -38.70
C LEU A 30 43.85 -12.05 -39.94
N ALA A 31 44.20 -13.33 -40.13
CA ALA A 31 43.72 -14.13 -41.26
C ALA A 31 42.29 -14.69 -41.07
N ASN A 32 41.79 -14.75 -39.83
CA ASN A 32 40.43 -15.17 -39.48
C ASN A 32 39.66 -14.04 -38.77
N PRO A 33 39.21 -13.00 -39.50
CA PRO A 33 38.44 -11.89 -38.92
C PRO A 33 37.11 -12.33 -38.29
N ASN A 34 36.66 -13.55 -38.57
CA ASN A 34 35.41 -14.11 -38.07
C ASN A 34 35.54 -14.76 -36.67
N PHE A 35 36.73 -14.80 -36.05
CA PHE A 35 36.91 -15.47 -34.75
C PHE A 35 36.30 -14.69 -33.56
N PHE A 36 36.06 -13.39 -33.73
CA PHE A 36 35.33 -12.53 -32.76
C PHE A 36 33.97 -12.08 -33.31
N SER A 37 33.32 -12.88 -34.15
CA SER A 37 31.95 -12.61 -34.59
C SER A 37 30.97 -13.03 -33.49
N GLN A 38 30.31 -12.05 -32.90
CA GLN A 38 29.08 -12.27 -32.14
C GLN A 38 28.06 -12.97 -33.05
N PRO A 39 27.34 -14.02 -32.60
CA PRO A 39 26.39 -14.72 -33.44
C PRO A 39 25.23 -13.78 -33.78
N THR A 40 25.23 -13.24 -35.00
CA THR A 40 24.08 -12.52 -35.54
C THR A 40 23.05 -13.56 -35.96
N ASN A 41 22.13 -13.89 -35.05
CA ASN A 41 20.90 -14.56 -35.42
C ASN A 41 20.11 -13.62 -36.34
N SER A 42 20.23 -13.85 -37.64
CA SER A 42 19.44 -13.20 -38.69
C SER A 42 17.99 -13.62 -38.58
N SER A 43 17.25 -12.92 -37.72
CA SER A 43 15.82 -12.61 -37.82
C SER A 43 15.50 -11.55 -36.78
N SER A 44 16.20 -10.41 -36.87
CA SER A 44 15.78 -9.22 -36.15
C SER A 44 14.55 -8.68 -36.87
N LYS A 45 13.35 -9.10 -36.45
CA LYS A 45 12.23 -8.16 -36.42
C LYS A 45 12.74 -7.03 -35.53
N ILE A 46 13.30 -6.02 -36.16
CA ILE A 46 13.50 -4.72 -35.55
C ILE A 46 12.07 -4.25 -35.27
N ASN A 47 11.52 -4.63 -34.12
CA ASN A 47 10.52 -3.83 -33.45
C ASN A 47 11.27 -2.55 -33.07
N THR A 48 11.53 -1.69 -34.04
CA THR A 48 11.83 -0.30 -33.80
C THR A 48 10.59 0.20 -33.09
N LYS A 49 10.63 0.18 -31.76
CA LYS A 49 9.68 0.86 -30.91
C LYS A 49 9.85 2.33 -31.23
N ARG A 50 9.17 2.78 -32.28
CA ARG A 50 9.10 4.18 -32.69
C ARG A 50 8.13 4.88 -31.76
N ILE A 51 8.36 6.16 -31.54
CA ILE A 51 7.40 7.01 -30.85
C ILE A 51 6.11 6.95 -31.67
N ASP A 52 4.99 6.64 -31.01
CA ASP A 52 3.67 6.75 -31.61
C ASP A 52 3.27 8.23 -31.54
N GLU A 53 3.33 8.90 -32.69
CA GLU A 53 3.04 10.33 -32.78
C GLU A 53 1.54 10.65 -32.75
N ASN A 54 0.67 9.62 -32.68
CA ASN A 54 -0.80 9.80 -32.56
C ASN A 54 -1.28 10.00 -31.11
N GLY A 55 -0.40 10.44 -30.21
CA GLY A 55 -0.72 10.68 -28.80
C GLY A 55 -1.42 12.02 -28.55
N SER A 56 -2.36 12.07 -27.61
CA SER A 56 -3.05 13.30 -27.18
C SER A 56 -2.29 14.08 -26.10
N ALA A 57 -0.96 14.05 -26.13
CA ALA A 57 -0.15 14.78 -25.17
C ALA A 57 -0.33 16.30 -25.36
N ILE A 58 -0.46 17.03 -24.26
CA ILE A 58 -0.57 18.49 -24.27
C ILE A 58 0.84 19.05 -24.09
N ASP A 59 1.22 19.99 -24.96
CA ASP A 59 2.53 20.65 -24.88
C ASP A 59 2.68 21.49 -23.61
N GLY A 60 3.82 21.34 -22.94
CA GLY A 60 4.18 22.09 -21.74
C GLY A 60 3.94 21.32 -20.42
N GLY A 61 4.43 21.88 -19.32
CA GLY A 61 4.16 21.36 -17.98
C GLY A 61 2.73 21.67 -17.56
N VAL A 62 2.13 20.78 -16.76
CA VAL A 62 0.87 21.10 -16.06
C VAL A 62 1.08 22.40 -15.27
N LYS A 63 0.15 23.35 -15.39
CA LYS A 63 0.22 24.61 -14.64
C LYS A 63 0.28 24.29 -13.14
N SER A 64 1.33 24.74 -12.48
CA SER A 64 1.44 24.63 -11.02
C SER A 64 0.36 25.48 -10.37
N LYS A 65 -0.42 24.87 -9.47
CA LYS A 65 -1.38 25.59 -8.61
C LYS A 65 -0.61 26.58 -7.72
N THR A 66 -1.22 27.72 -7.42
CA THR A 66 -0.64 28.64 -6.43
C THR A 66 -0.76 28.04 -5.03
N GLN A 67 0.04 28.52 -4.08
CA GLN A 67 -0.08 28.10 -2.68
C GLN A 67 -1.51 28.33 -2.14
N GLU A 68 -2.12 29.45 -2.51
CA GLU A 68 -3.49 29.81 -2.13
C GLU A 68 -4.51 28.82 -2.70
N GLU A 69 -4.34 28.41 -3.95
CA GLU A 69 -5.23 27.45 -4.63
C GLU A 69 -5.10 26.06 -4.01
N ILE A 70 -3.87 25.63 -3.69
CA ILE A 70 -3.60 24.38 -2.96
C ILE A 70 -4.25 24.43 -1.57
N LEU A 71 -4.06 25.51 -0.82
CA LEU A 71 -4.65 25.64 0.52
C LEU A 71 -6.17 25.65 0.48
N LYS A 72 -6.76 26.33 -0.51
CA LYS A 72 -8.20 26.38 -0.70
C LYS A 72 -8.79 25.00 -0.99
N GLU A 73 -8.13 24.21 -1.84
CA GLU A 73 -8.52 22.82 -2.09
C GLU A 73 -8.40 21.96 -0.83
N LEU A 74 -7.26 22.04 -0.12
CA LEU A 74 -7.06 21.29 1.12
C LEU A 74 -8.07 21.65 2.22
N GLN A 75 -8.44 22.93 2.34
CA GLN A 75 -9.47 23.37 3.28
C GLN A 75 -10.86 22.89 2.86
N ALA A 76 -11.15 22.82 1.56
CA ALA A 76 -12.41 22.28 1.06
C ALA A 76 -12.53 20.76 1.33
N ASP A 77 -11.40 20.04 1.32
CA ASP A 77 -11.35 18.61 1.59
C ASP A 77 -11.28 18.28 3.10
N GLN A 78 -11.12 19.28 3.98
CA GLN A 78 -11.09 19.06 5.41
C GLN A 78 -12.49 18.78 5.96
N ILE A 79 -12.67 17.58 6.52
CA ILE A 79 -13.89 17.20 7.22
C ILE A 79 -13.64 17.31 8.72
N ASN A 80 -14.32 18.26 9.37
CA ASN A 80 -14.30 18.39 10.82
C ASN A 80 -15.52 17.67 11.41
N VAL A 81 -15.29 16.75 12.33
CA VAL A 81 -16.34 15.95 12.98
C VAL A 81 -16.17 16.02 14.49
N THR A 82 -17.28 16.13 15.21
CA THR A 82 -17.35 16.00 16.66
C THR A 82 -18.12 14.74 17.01
N ASP A 83 -17.47 13.80 17.72
CA ASP A 83 -18.11 12.56 18.17
C ASP A 83 -18.63 12.70 19.59
N LYS A 84 -19.88 12.28 19.81
CA LYS A 84 -20.51 12.24 21.12
C LYS A 84 -21.15 10.88 21.36
N LEU A 85 -20.54 10.08 22.21
CA LEU A 85 -21.00 8.74 22.55
C LEU A 85 -20.79 8.43 24.03
N SER A 86 -21.62 7.54 24.58
CA SER A 86 -21.42 7.01 25.93
C SER A 86 -20.20 6.08 25.97
N SER A 87 -19.43 6.18 27.06
CA SER A 87 -18.26 5.33 27.35
C SER A 87 -18.63 3.93 27.87
N ASN A 88 -19.92 3.63 27.99
CA ASN A 88 -20.43 2.33 28.41
C ASN A 88 -21.60 1.87 27.53
N ILE A 89 -21.65 0.57 27.26
CA ILE A 89 -22.77 -0.14 26.66
C ILE A 89 -23.29 -1.18 27.65
N PHE A 90 -24.61 -1.27 27.79
CA PHE A 90 -25.24 -2.25 28.65
C PHE A 90 -26.23 -3.13 27.87
N PHE A 91 -26.07 -4.46 27.96
CA PHE A 91 -27.05 -5.43 27.48
C PHE A 91 -27.65 -6.22 28.65
N PRO A 92 -28.98 -6.36 28.73
CA PRO A 92 -29.64 -7.16 29.76
C PRO A 92 -29.51 -8.68 29.52
N SER A 93 -29.04 -9.09 28.33
CA SER A 93 -28.75 -10.49 28.01
C SER A 93 -27.68 -10.56 26.94
N GLY A 94 -26.85 -11.60 27.00
CA GLY A 94 -25.84 -11.92 26.01
C GLY A 94 -26.34 -12.57 24.71
N LYS A 95 -27.64 -12.70 24.49
CA LYS A 95 -28.18 -13.35 23.28
C LYS A 95 -28.19 -12.42 22.07
N ALA A 96 -27.90 -12.95 20.89
CA ALA A 96 -28.10 -12.26 19.63
C ALA A 96 -29.56 -11.77 19.50
N GLY A 97 -29.74 -10.57 18.95
CA GLY A 97 -31.03 -9.89 18.88
C GLY A 97 -31.41 -9.13 20.16
N THR A 98 -30.64 -9.23 21.24
CA THR A 98 -30.90 -8.45 22.46
C THR A 98 -30.65 -6.97 22.20
N GLU A 99 -31.61 -6.14 22.57
CA GLU A 99 -31.47 -4.69 22.61
C GLU A 99 -30.72 -4.26 23.87
N GLY A 100 -29.68 -3.45 23.70
CA GLY A 100 -28.90 -2.84 24.77
C GLY A 100 -28.95 -1.33 24.72
N ASN A 101 -28.61 -0.70 25.85
CA ASN A 101 -28.54 0.75 26.00
C ASN A 101 -27.16 1.24 25.58
N TRP A 102 -27.12 2.13 24.58
CA TRP A 102 -25.94 2.87 24.19
C TRP A 102 -26.33 4.15 23.48
N THR A 103 -25.89 5.28 24.01
CA THR A 103 -26.18 6.59 23.42
C THR A 103 -25.06 7.00 22.47
N VAL A 104 -25.42 7.34 21.23
CA VAL A 104 -24.53 7.96 20.25
C VAL A 104 -25.29 9.07 19.56
N GLU A 105 -24.69 10.25 19.48
CA GLU A 105 -25.23 11.44 18.84
C GLU A 105 -24.33 11.89 17.71
N ASN A 106 -24.94 12.15 16.55
CA ASN A 106 -24.31 12.88 15.47
C ASN A 106 -24.74 14.35 15.58
N VAL A 107 -23.86 15.19 16.12
CA VAL A 107 -24.19 16.59 16.40
C VAL A 107 -24.55 17.36 15.12
N GLU A 108 -25.36 18.40 15.26
CA GLU A 108 -25.85 19.20 14.13
C GLU A 108 -24.76 19.84 13.26
N THR A 109 -23.58 20.09 13.84
CA THR A 109 -22.45 20.73 13.15
C THR A 109 -21.68 19.78 12.25
N ASN A 110 -21.89 18.47 12.38
CA ASN A 110 -21.26 17.48 11.53
C ASN A 110 -21.88 17.51 10.12
N THR A 111 -21.04 17.34 9.10
CA THR A 111 -21.46 17.30 7.69
C THR A 111 -21.46 15.90 7.10
N VAL A 112 -21.37 14.88 7.95
CA VAL A 112 -21.29 13.46 7.58
C VAL A 112 -22.36 12.66 8.29
N ALA A 113 -22.81 11.56 7.69
CA ALA A 113 -23.55 10.53 8.40
C ALA A 113 -22.57 9.62 9.15
N ILE A 114 -22.98 9.08 10.29
CA ILE A 114 -22.17 8.13 11.05
C ILE A 114 -22.87 6.78 11.16
N GLN A 115 -22.09 5.70 11.22
CA GLN A 115 -22.59 4.38 11.58
C GLN A 115 -21.58 3.68 12.49
N CYS A 116 -22.06 3.19 13.62
CA CYS A 116 -21.23 2.64 14.66
C CYS A 116 -21.15 1.12 14.59
N GLU A 117 -19.99 0.58 14.92
CA GLU A 117 -19.74 -0.86 15.03
C GLU A 117 -18.99 -1.15 16.33
N VAL A 118 -19.42 -2.13 17.10
CA VAL A 118 -18.79 -2.50 18.37
C VAL A 118 -18.06 -3.82 18.19
N TYR A 119 -16.77 -3.84 18.53
CA TYR A 119 -15.90 -5.00 18.39
C TYR A 119 -15.40 -5.49 19.75
N LEU A 120 -15.61 -6.78 20.01
CA LEU A 120 -14.99 -7.52 21.11
C LEU A 120 -13.83 -8.34 20.54
N GLY A 121 -12.59 -7.87 20.76
CA GLY A 121 -11.44 -8.39 20.01
C GLY A 121 -11.60 -8.13 18.51
N ASP A 122 -11.48 -9.18 17.70
CA ASP A 122 -11.61 -9.10 16.24
C ASP A 122 -13.05 -9.31 15.74
N LYS A 123 -14.02 -9.48 16.66
CA LYS A 123 -15.40 -9.85 16.33
C LYS A 123 -16.34 -8.66 16.48
N MET A 124 -17.06 -8.30 15.40
CA MET A 124 -18.16 -7.32 15.47
C MET A 124 -19.35 -7.95 16.18
N ILE A 125 -19.75 -7.39 17.31
CA ILE A 125 -20.86 -7.90 18.13
C ILE A 125 -22.12 -7.05 18.05
N ALA A 126 -22.03 -5.81 17.54
CA ALA A 126 -23.19 -4.94 17.36
C ALA A 126 -22.91 -3.88 16.28
N LYS A 127 -23.96 -3.45 15.59
CA LYS A 127 -23.91 -2.40 14.57
C LYS A 127 -25.13 -1.48 14.69
N SER A 128 -24.92 -0.17 14.64
CA SER A 128 -26.02 0.78 14.66
C SER A 128 -26.66 0.94 13.29
N VAL A 129 -27.86 1.51 13.27
CA VAL A 129 -28.38 2.16 12.06
C VAL A 129 -27.56 3.41 11.72
N PRO A 130 -27.59 3.90 10.47
CA PRO A 130 -26.99 5.19 10.13
C PRO A 130 -27.64 6.34 10.89
N ILE A 131 -26.81 7.27 11.39
CA ILE A 131 -27.21 8.44 12.17
C ILE A 131 -26.79 9.69 11.38
N LYS A 132 -27.75 10.45 10.85
CA LYS A 132 -27.49 11.70 10.13
C LYS A 132 -27.22 12.85 11.11
N PRO A 133 -26.68 13.99 10.66
CA PRO A 133 -26.52 15.16 11.53
C PRO A 133 -27.84 15.52 12.23
N ASN A 134 -27.74 15.95 13.48
CA ASN A 134 -28.87 16.23 14.36
C ASN A 134 -29.76 14.99 14.63
N GLN A 135 -29.17 13.79 14.68
CA GLN A 135 -29.84 12.56 15.10
C GLN A 135 -29.01 11.84 16.17
N HIS A 136 -29.68 10.95 16.90
CA HIS A 136 -29.04 10.10 17.91
C HIS A 136 -29.74 8.74 17.97
N ILE A 137 -29.05 7.79 18.60
CA ILE A 137 -29.60 6.53 19.07
C ILE A 137 -29.42 6.44 20.59
N GLU A 138 -30.29 5.69 21.25
CA GLU A 138 -30.14 5.33 22.66
C GLU A 138 -29.98 3.82 22.85
N THR A 139 -30.20 3.05 21.78
CA THR A 139 -30.18 1.60 21.80
C THR A 139 -29.40 1.03 20.61
N ILE A 140 -28.88 -0.18 20.80
CA ILE A 140 -28.17 -0.96 19.79
C ILE A 140 -28.47 -2.46 20.00
N ILE A 141 -28.44 -3.25 18.93
CA ILE A 141 -28.79 -4.67 18.97
C ILE A 141 -27.54 -5.54 18.85
N LEU A 142 -27.42 -6.55 19.72
CA LEU A 142 -26.40 -7.60 19.57
C LEU A 142 -26.64 -8.37 18.28
N SER A 143 -25.61 -8.46 17.45
CA SER A 143 -25.62 -9.25 16.22
C SER A 143 -25.21 -10.70 16.47
N GLU A 144 -24.54 -10.98 17.59
CA GLU A 144 -24.04 -12.30 17.95
C GLU A 144 -24.17 -12.55 19.45
N ASP A 145 -24.11 -13.84 19.84
CA ASP A 145 -24.06 -14.22 21.25
C ASP A 145 -22.74 -13.77 21.89
N VAL A 146 -22.83 -13.27 23.11
CA VAL A 146 -21.74 -12.81 23.96
C VAL A 146 -21.98 -13.36 25.36
N ASP A 147 -20.96 -13.94 25.99
CA ASP A 147 -21.10 -14.45 27.35
C ASP A 147 -21.39 -13.30 28.35
N PRO A 148 -22.14 -13.54 29.44
CA PRO A 148 -22.30 -12.57 30.51
C PRO A 148 -20.96 -12.15 31.11
N GLY A 149 -20.77 -10.84 31.34
CA GLY A 149 -19.52 -10.31 31.85
C GLY A 149 -19.32 -8.82 31.62
N GLN A 150 -18.14 -8.34 31.99
CA GLN A 150 -17.66 -7.00 31.67
C GLN A 150 -16.45 -7.09 30.75
N TYR A 151 -16.44 -6.29 29.69
CA TYR A 151 -15.42 -6.32 28.66
C TYR A 151 -14.95 -4.91 28.32
N GLU A 152 -13.67 -4.78 27.94
CA GLU A 152 -13.22 -3.63 27.16
C GLU A 152 -13.46 -3.94 25.67
N VAL A 153 -14.14 -3.04 24.98
CA VAL A 153 -14.44 -3.17 23.55
C VAL A 153 -13.98 -1.93 22.79
N ILE A 154 -13.89 -2.04 21.47
CA ILE A 154 -13.67 -0.89 20.59
C ILE A 154 -14.97 -0.58 19.88
N ALA A 155 -15.54 0.59 20.14
CA ALA A 155 -16.59 1.17 19.32
C ALA A 155 -15.96 1.99 18.20
N TYR A 156 -16.23 1.61 16.97
CA TYR A 156 -15.83 2.38 15.81
C TYR A 156 -16.98 3.25 15.32
N VAL A 157 -16.70 4.53 15.11
CA VAL A 157 -17.57 5.46 14.40
C VAL A 157 -17.06 5.54 12.96
N ASN A 158 -17.86 5.06 12.01
CA ASN A 158 -17.54 5.15 10.59
C ASN A 158 -18.27 6.36 10.00
N TYR A 159 -17.56 7.18 9.23
CA TYR A 159 -18.09 8.41 8.62
C TYR A 159 -18.39 8.18 7.15
N TYR A 160 -19.54 8.67 6.70
CA TYR A 160 -20.03 8.52 5.35
C TYR A 160 -20.51 9.85 4.78
N SER A 161 -20.34 10.03 3.46
CA SER A 161 -20.95 11.17 2.76
C SER A 161 -22.47 11.06 2.82
N ILE A 162 -23.14 12.18 3.08
CA ILE A 162 -24.61 12.21 3.23
C ILE A 162 -25.31 11.91 1.90
N ASP A 163 -24.73 12.38 0.79
CA ASP A 163 -25.37 12.33 -0.52
C ASP A 163 -25.34 10.93 -1.14
N LYS A 164 -24.18 10.27 -1.07
CA LYS A 164 -23.91 8.99 -1.75
C LYS A 164 -23.77 7.81 -0.80
N GLY A 165 -23.53 8.06 0.49
CA GLY A 165 -23.18 7.02 1.44
C GLY A 165 -21.76 6.47 1.26
N ASP A 166 -20.89 7.19 0.55
CA ASP A 166 -19.49 6.79 0.36
C ASP A 166 -18.75 6.82 1.69
N TYR A 167 -17.98 5.77 1.98
CA TYR A 167 -17.12 5.72 3.16
C TYR A 167 -16.01 6.77 3.08
N LEU A 168 -15.84 7.53 4.17
CA LEU A 168 -14.89 8.63 4.24
C LEU A 168 -13.73 8.32 5.19
N ALA A 169 -14.05 7.90 6.41
CA ALA A 169 -13.08 7.69 7.47
C ALA A 169 -13.66 6.84 8.62
N LYS A 170 -12.83 6.54 9.62
CA LYS A 170 -13.21 5.80 10.82
C LYS A 170 -12.42 6.29 12.03
N ALA A 171 -13.10 6.45 13.16
CA ALA A 171 -12.49 6.69 14.48
C ALA A 171 -12.83 5.54 15.43
N GLY A 172 -11.93 5.22 16.35
CA GLY A 172 -12.10 4.14 17.33
C GLY A 172 -12.05 4.65 18.76
N PHE A 173 -13.00 4.20 19.58
CA PHE A 173 -13.13 4.55 20.99
C PHE A 173 -13.10 3.28 21.83
N LYS A 174 -12.17 3.22 22.79
CA LYS A 174 -12.20 2.16 23.80
C LYS A 174 -13.30 2.50 24.82
N ILE A 175 -14.24 1.58 25.00
CA ILE A 175 -15.38 1.74 25.92
C ILE A 175 -15.62 0.45 26.70
N THR A 176 -16.42 0.53 27.76
CA THR A 176 -16.79 -0.62 28.58
C THR A 176 -18.10 -1.24 28.10
N LEU A 177 -18.14 -2.56 27.97
CA LEU A 177 -19.34 -3.34 27.70
C LEU A 177 -19.73 -4.12 28.95
N THR A 178 -21.00 -4.07 29.33
CA THR A 178 -21.59 -4.90 30.38
C THR A 178 -22.70 -5.77 29.79
N VAL A 179 -22.62 -7.07 30.00
CA VAL A 179 -23.62 -8.06 29.59
C VAL A 179 -24.08 -8.85 30.81
N GLN A 180 -25.40 -8.95 31.02
CA GLN A 180 -26.01 -9.74 32.10
C GLN A 180 -26.35 -11.17 31.68
#